data_AF-A0A914MMT5-F1
#
_entry.id   AF-A0A914MMT5-F1
#
_cell.length_a   1.000
_cell.length_b   1.000
_cell.length_c   1.000
_cell.angle_alpha   90.00
_cell.angle_beta   90.00
_cell.angle_gamma   90.00
#
_symmetry.space_group_name_H-M   'P 1'
#
loop_
_entity.id
_entity.type
_entity.pdbx_description
1 polymer ?
#
loop_
_entity_poly.entity_id
_entity_poly.type
_entity_poly.pdbx_seq_one_letter_code
_entity_poly.pdbx_strand_id
1 'polypeptide(L)'
;MISIFGGYVHHWKDVPCGLPATVTSILTLVARRLANRNVYVKRLDICEALGQVSIIASDKTGTLTRNEMTVTGLWNFDGFINGYPQSEH
;
A
#
# COMPACT_ATOMS: atom_id res chain seq x y z
N MET A 1 11.90 -20.67 -49.73
CA MET A 1 11.13 -20.96 -48.49
C MET A 1 11.94 -20.82 -47.19
N ILE A 2 13.28 -21.03 -47.20
CA ILE A 2 14.15 -20.88 -46.00
C ILE A 2 14.45 -19.40 -45.61
N SER A 3 14.42 -18.46 -46.57
CA SER A 3 14.79 -17.06 -46.30
C SER A 3 13.79 -16.26 -45.45
N ILE A 4 12.53 -16.71 -45.35
CA ILE A 4 11.48 -15.97 -44.62
C ILE A 4 11.60 -16.22 -43.12
N PHE A 5 12.08 -17.40 -42.70
CA PHE A 5 12.27 -17.75 -41.28
C PHE A 5 13.47 -17.05 -40.62
N GLY A 6 14.50 -16.67 -41.39
CA GLY A 6 15.69 -16.00 -40.85
C GLY A 6 15.37 -14.63 -40.24
N GLY A 7 14.47 -13.86 -40.84
CA GLY A 7 14.09 -12.52 -40.33
C GLY A 7 13.33 -12.55 -39.01
N TYR A 8 12.44 -13.53 -38.81
CA TYR A 8 11.65 -13.65 -37.57
C TYR A 8 12.50 -14.03 -36.35
N VAL A 9 13.56 -14.85 -36.54
CA VAL A 9 14.42 -15.29 -35.43
C VAL A 9 15.33 -14.17 -34.92
N HIS A 10 15.77 -13.26 -35.79
CA HIS A 10 16.53 -12.08 -35.36
C HIS A 10 15.68 -11.16 -34.48
N HIS A 11 14.41 -10.95 -34.85
CA HIS A 11 13.48 -10.11 -34.09
C HIS A 11 13.14 -10.66 -32.69
N TRP A 12 13.08 -11.98 -32.51
CA TRP A 12 12.76 -12.59 -31.21
C TRP A 12 13.85 -12.40 -30.14
N LYS A 13 15.12 -12.26 -30.56
CA LYS A 13 16.25 -12.03 -29.64
C LYS A 13 16.17 -10.68 -28.91
N ASP A 14 15.45 -9.72 -29.48
CA ASP A 14 15.31 -8.38 -28.93
C ASP A 14 14.16 -8.27 -27.91
N VAL A 15 13.33 -9.33 -27.76
CA VAL A 15 12.22 -9.35 -26.81
C VAL A 15 12.67 -9.99 -25.50
N PRO A 16 12.77 -9.23 -24.41
CA PRO A 16 13.21 -9.77 -23.13
C PRO A 16 12.08 -10.50 -22.42
N CYS A 17 11.75 -11.71 -22.86
CA CYS A 17 10.65 -12.53 -22.30
C CYS A 17 10.80 -12.83 -20.79
N GLY A 18 12.02 -12.81 -20.25
CA GLY A 18 12.29 -13.08 -18.84
C GLY A 18 12.02 -11.90 -17.90
N LEU A 19 12.06 -10.65 -18.39
CA LEU A 19 11.90 -9.47 -17.54
C LEU A 19 10.51 -9.39 -16.87
N PRO A 20 9.38 -9.63 -17.58
CA PRO A 20 8.06 -9.63 -16.94
C PRO A 20 7.92 -10.69 -15.83
N ALA A 21 8.56 -11.84 -16.01
CA ALA A 21 8.53 -12.91 -15.02
C ALA A 21 9.30 -12.52 -13.75
N THR A 22 10.51 -11.97 -13.89
CA THR A 22 11.33 -11.53 -12.75
C THR A 22 10.65 -10.41 -11.96
N VAL A 23 10.08 -9.41 -12.65
CA VAL A 23 9.37 -8.29 -12.01
C VAL A 23 8.18 -8.81 -11.19
N THR A 24 7.39 -9.72 -11.76
CA THR A 24 6.24 -10.33 -11.08
C THR A 24 6.66 -11.13 -9.83
N SER A 25 7.76 -11.89 -9.90
CA SER A 25 8.28 -12.62 -8.73
C SER A 25 8.69 -11.68 -7.59
N ILE A 26 9.36 -10.57 -7.91
CA ILE A 26 9.78 -9.57 -6.90
C ILE A 26 8.55 -8.88 -6.29
N LEU A 27 7.60 -8.44 -7.11
CA LEU A 27 6.36 -7.80 -6.64
C LEU A 27 5.54 -8.74 -5.74
N THR A 28 5.51 -10.03 -6.06
CA THR A 28 4.84 -11.04 -5.24
C THR A 28 5.51 -11.18 -3.88
N LEU A 29 6.84 -11.16 -3.82
CA LEU A 29 7.59 -11.18 -2.56
C LEU A 29 7.30 -9.94 -1.71
N VAL A 30 7.26 -8.76 -2.34
CA VAL A 30 6.93 -7.50 -1.67
C VAL A 30 5.49 -7.53 -1.14
N ALA A 31 4.52 -7.99 -1.94
CA ALA A 31 3.13 -8.12 -1.53
C ALA A 31 2.99 -9.04 -0.30
N ARG A 32 3.72 -10.16 -0.25
CA ARG A 32 3.75 -11.04 0.92
C ARG A 32 4.30 -10.35 2.17
N ARG A 33 5.34 -9.52 2.03
CA ARG A 33 5.88 -8.74 3.16
C ARG A 33 4.91 -7.67 3.65
N LEU A 34 4.14 -7.05 2.75
CA LEU A 34 3.10 -6.07 3.09
C LEU A 34 1.92 -6.73 3.83
N ALA A 35 1.52 -7.94 3.41
CA ALA A 35 0.48 -8.71 4.10
C ALA A 35 0.83 -8.99 5.57
N ASN A 36 2.10 -9.31 5.86
CA ASN A 36 2.59 -9.50 7.23
C ASN A 36 2.57 -8.21 8.09
N ARG A 37 2.38 -7.04 7.47
CA ARG A 37 2.23 -5.75 8.13
C ARG A 37 0.79 -5.24 8.10
N ASN A 38 -0.19 -6.14 7.98
CA ASN A 38 -1.61 -5.84 7.88
C ASN A 38 -2.02 -5.00 6.65
N VAL A 39 -1.21 -5.02 5.58
CA VAL A 39 -1.55 -4.35 4.31
C VAL A 39 -1.99 -5.39 3.30
N TYR A 40 -3.29 -5.43 3.02
CA TYR A 40 -3.87 -6.35 2.04
C TYR A 40 -3.79 -5.79 0.62
N VAL A 41 -2.89 -6.36 -0.19
CA VAL A 41 -2.71 -5.98 -1.59
C VAL A 41 -3.53 -6.88 -2.50
N LYS A 42 -4.51 -6.31 -3.22
CA LYS A 42 -5.41 -7.04 -4.14
C LYS A 42 -4.79 -7.35 -5.51
N ARG A 43 -3.83 -6.53 -5.96
CA ARG A 43 -3.20 -6.64 -7.28
C ARG A 43 -1.73 -6.20 -7.19
N LEU A 44 -0.84 -6.85 -7.94
CA LEU A 44 0.60 -6.61 -7.86
C LEU A 44 1.04 -5.25 -8.42
N ASP A 45 0.30 -4.68 -9.38
CA ASP A 45 0.51 -3.32 -9.90
C ASP A 45 0.45 -2.25 -8.81
N ILE A 46 -0.38 -2.46 -7.77
CA ILE A 46 -0.49 -1.55 -6.62
C ILE A 46 0.81 -1.54 -5.79
N CYS A 47 1.51 -2.68 -5.67
CA CYS A 47 2.80 -2.71 -4.96
C CYS A 47 3.85 -1.81 -5.63
N GLU A 48 3.88 -1.79 -6.96
CA GLU A 48 4.77 -0.92 -7.73
C GLU A 48 4.40 0.55 -7.52
N ALA A 49 3.11 0.87 -7.68
CA ALA A 49 2.60 2.23 -7.50
C ALA A 49 2.85 2.77 -6.09
N LEU A 50 2.65 1.95 -5.05
CA LEU A 50 2.94 2.31 -3.65
C LEU A 50 4.40 2.70 -3.43
N GLY A 51 5.33 2.11 -4.17
CA GLY A 51 6.76 2.47 -4.10
C GLY A 51 7.08 3.86 -4.62
N GLN A 52 6.19 4.45 -5.42
CA GLN A 52 6.34 5.79 -6.02
C GLN A 52 5.41 6.84 -5.38
N VAL A 53 4.62 6.48 -4.37
CA VAL A 53 3.70 7.41 -3.72
C VAL A 53 4.48 8.51 -2.99
N SER A 54 4.21 9.76 -3.35
CA SER A 54 4.78 10.95 -2.68
C SER A 54 3.79 11.65 -1.75
N ILE A 55 2.48 11.43 -1.93
CA ILE A 55 1.42 12.08 -1.15
C ILE A 55 0.44 11.01 -0.68
N ILE A 56 0.15 10.98 0.62
CA ILE A 56 -0.83 10.10 1.23
C ILE A 56 -2.03 10.95 1.67
N ALA A 57 -3.16 10.78 0.99
CA ALA A 57 -4.43 11.30 1.47
C ALA A 57 -5.03 10.29 2.45
N SER A 58 -4.98 10.60 3.74
CA SER A 58 -5.55 9.77 4.81
C SER A 58 -6.81 10.42 5.35
N ASP A 59 -7.86 9.63 5.57
CA ASP A 59 -9.09 10.12 6.18
C ASP A 59 -8.92 10.32 7.69
N LYS A 60 -9.66 11.25 8.30
CA LYS A 60 -9.51 11.57 9.73
C LYS A 60 -10.16 10.49 10.59
N THR A 61 -11.45 10.25 10.40
CA THR A 61 -12.25 9.39 11.29
C THR A 61 -12.06 7.93 10.93
N GLY A 62 -11.61 7.12 11.88
CA GLY A 62 -11.40 5.67 11.65
C GLY A 62 -10.11 5.30 10.91
N THR A 63 -9.27 6.28 10.54
CA THR A 63 -7.89 6.04 10.07
C THR A 63 -6.86 6.77 10.94
N LEU A 64 -6.96 8.09 11.10
CA LEU A 64 -6.07 8.83 12.02
C LEU A 64 -6.53 8.77 13.47
N THR A 65 -7.85 8.72 13.70
CA THR A 65 -8.45 8.53 15.02
C THR A 65 -8.97 7.11 15.18
N ARG A 66 -8.99 6.61 16.43
CA ARG A 66 -9.62 5.31 16.78
C ARG A 66 -11.15 5.31 16.62
N ASN A 67 -11.74 6.41 16.15
CA ASN A 67 -13.19 6.63 16.15
C ASN A 67 -13.86 6.44 17.54
N GLU A 68 -13.07 6.61 18.59
CA GLU A 68 -13.50 6.57 19.99
C GLU A 68 -13.59 8.01 20.49
N MET A 69 -14.81 8.56 20.55
CA MET A 69 -15.03 9.91 21.08
C MET A 69 -15.10 9.85 22.61
N THR A 70 -14.08 10.40 23.27
CA THR A 70 -14.00 10.48 24.74
C THR A 70 -14.06 11.93 25.19
N VAL A 71 -14.85 12.21 26.23
CA VAL A 71 -14.90 13.53 26.87
C VAL A 71 -13.62 13.73 27.68
N THR A 72 -12.81 14.73 27.30
CA THR A 72 -11.52 15.05 27.95
C THR A 72 -11.61 16.22 28.94
N GLY A 73 -12.78 16.84 29.06
CA GLY A 73 -12.98 17.95 29.96
C GLY A 73 -14.38 18.50 29.87
N LEU A 74 -14.80 19.13 30.95
CA LEU A 74 -16.09 19.80 31.06
C LEU A 74 -15.84 21.21 31.60
N TRP A 75 -16.63 22.17 31.13
CA TRP A 75 -16.64 23.51 31.69
C TRP A 75 -17.87 23.66 32.58
N ASN A 76 -17.66 24.00 33.86
CA ASN A 76 -18.74 24.27 34.81
C ASN A 76 -18.67 25.73 35.30
N PHE A 77 -19.66 26.17 36.08
CA PHE A 77 -19.72 27.51 36.68
C PHE A 77 -18.47 27.88 37.50
N ASP A 78 -17.80 26.88 38.08
CA ASP A 78 -16.58 27.06 38.89
C ASP A 78 -15.27 26.97 38.08
N GLY A 79 -15.33 26.72 36.76
CA GLY A 79 -14.17 26.66 35.86
C GLY A 79 -14.06 25.37 35.04
N PHE A 80 -12.90 25.18 34.38
CA PHE A 80 -12.61 24.00 33.57
C PHE A 80 -12.18 22.82 34.45
N ILE A 81 -12.94 21.72 34.39
CA ILE A 81 -12.55 20.43 34.96
C ILE A 81 -11.91 19.57 33.87
N ASN A 82 -10.61 19.30 34.02
CA ASN A 82 -9.89 18.40 33.14
C ASN A 82 -10.30 16.95 33.45
N GLY A 83 -10.91 16.29 32.49
CA GLY A 83 -11.28 14.88 32.59
C GLY A 83 -10.17 14.07 31.95
N TYR A 84 -9.35 13.37 32.74
CA TYR A 84 -8.40 12.43 32.16
C TYR A 84 -9.21 11.35 31.42
N PRO A 85 -9.06 11.20 30.10
CA PRO A 85 -9.74 10.14 29.39
C PRO A 85 -9.19 8.82 29.94
N GLN A 86 -10.03 8.05 30.65
CA GLN A 86 -9.69 6.68 31.00
C GLN A 86 -9.82 5.86 29.72
N SER A 87 -8.74 5.79 28.93
CA SER A 87 -8.59 4.73 27.95
C SER A 87 -8.27 3.46 28.74
N GLU A 88 -9.32 2.80 29.23
CA GLU A 88 -9.18 1.43 29.72
C GLU A 88 -8.93 0.56 28.48
N HIS A 89 -7.64 0.25 28.25
CA HIS A 89 -7.03 -0.81 27.43
C HIS A 89 -5.63 -0.41 26.93
#